data_AF-A0AAD1GSQ2-F1
#
_entry.id   AF-A0AAD1GSQ2-F1
#
_cell.length_a   1.000
_cell.length_b   1.000
_cell.length_c   1.000
_cell.angle_alpha   90.00
_cell.angle_beta   90.00
_cell.angle_gamma   90.00
#
_symmetry.space_group_name_H-M   'P 1'
#
loop_
_entity.id
_entity.type
_entity.pdbx_description
1 polymer ?
#
loop_
_entity_poly.entity_id
_entity_poly.type
_entity_poly.pdbx_seq_one_letter_code
_entity_poly.pdbx_strand_id
1 'polypeptide(L)' 'MRRVVITGLGIVSCLGNDKETVSANLRASRPGIRFNPEYAEMGLRSQVSGSIDLPSKS' A
#
# COMPACT_ATOMS: atom_id res chain seq x y z
N MET A 1 24.87 17.69 22.11
CA MET A 1 23.76 17.24 21.24
C MET A 1 23.28 15.86 21.68
N ARG A 2 21.96 15.60 21.70
CA ARG A 2 21.41 14.27 22.01
C ARG A 2 21.15 13.51 20.70
N ARG A 3 21.56 12.25 20.65
CA ARG A 3 21.29 11.36 19.51
C ARG A 3 19.86 10.84 19.61
N VAL A 4 19.17 10.77 18.48
CA VAL A 4 17.81 10.23 18.35
C VAL A 4 17.84 9.09 17.32
N VAL A 5 17.05 8.04 17.55
CA VAL A 5 16.96 6.85 16.69
C VAL A 5 15.52 6.43 16.51
N ILE A 6 15.25 5.68 15.42
CA ILE A 6 13.98 4.99 15.20
C ILE A 6 14.00 3.66 15.97
N THR A 7 12.99 3.42 16.80
CA THR A 7 12.86 2.18 17.60
C THR A 7 11.73 1.25 17.14
N GLY A 8 10.92 1.70 16.18
CA GLY A 8 9.82 0.92 15.63
C GLY A 8 9.29 1.53 14.33
N LEU A 9 8.61 0.70 13.53
CA LEU A 9 7.92 1.13 12.32
C LEU A 9 6.61 0.35 12.17
N GLY A 10 5.61 1.02 11.61
CA GLY A 10 4.36 0.42 11.16
C GLY A 10 4.05 0.92 9.75
N ILE A 11 3.45 0.08 8.92
CA ILE A 11 3.14 0.44 7.54
C ILE A 11 1.87 -0.29 7.09
N VAL A 12 1.00 0.46 6.41
CA VAL A 12 -0.10 -0.07 5.61
C VAL A 12 -0.01 0.63 4.26
N SER A 13 0.02 -0.16 3.18
CA SER A 13 0.22 0.36 1.83
C SER A 13 -0.41 -0.58 0.80
N CYS A 14 -0.48 -0.13 -0.45
CA CYS A 14 -0.86 -0.98 -1.58
C CYS A 14 0.12 -2.14 -1.86
N LEU A 15 1.28 -2.16 -1.19
CA LEU A 15 2.25 -3.25 -1.23
C LEU A 15 2.10 -4.23 -0.06
N GLY A 16 1.16 -4.01 0.87
CA GLY A 16 0.96 -4.86 2.04
C GLY A 16 0.62 -4.07 3.31
N ASN A 17 0.05 -4.79 4.28
CA ASN A 17 -0.49 -4.22 5.52
C ASN A 17 0.46 -4.36 6.72
N ASP A 18 1.67 -4.86 6.48
CA ASP A 18 2.71 -5.06 7.48
C ASP A 18 4.10 -4.92 6.85
N LYS A 19 5.12 -4.80 7.68
CA LYS A 19 6.50 -4.55 7.25
C LYS A 19 7.10 -5.75 6.50
N GLU A 20 6.75 -6.97 6.86
CA GLU A 20 7.24 -8.20 6.24
C GLU A 20 6.74 -8.31 4.80
N THR A 21 5.43 -8.16 4.60
CA THR A 21 4.74 -8.21 3.30
C THR A 21 5.24 -7.12 2.37
N VAL A 22 5.34 -5.87 2.87
CA VAL A 22 5.89 -4.75 2.07
C VAL A 22 7.33 -5.04 1.67
N SER A 23 8.15 -5.51 2.60
CA SER A 23 9.56 -5.82 2.33
C SER A 23 9.73 -6.95 1.30
N ALA A 24 8.88 -7.98 1.35
CA ALA A 24 8.87 -9.07 0.37
C ALA A 24 8.46 -8.58 -1.02
N ASN A 25 7.39 -7.79 -1.12
CA ASN A 25 6.88 -7.27 -2.40
C ASN A 25 7.85 -6.27 -3.05
N LEU A 26 8.54 -5.44 -2.24
CA LEU A 26 9.61 -4.57 -2.74
C LEU A 26 10.77 -5.38 -3.35
N ARG A 27 11.26 -6.41 -2.66
CA ARG A 27 12.35 -7.28 -3.16
C ARG A 27 11.94 -8.04 -4.43
N ALA A 28 10.68 -8.46 -4.51
CA ALA A 28 10.14 -9.17 -5.65
C ALA A 28 9.67 -8.23 -6.79
N SER A 29 9.83 -6.91 -6.65
CA SER A 29 9.32 -5.90 -7.59
C SER A 29 7.84 -6.07 -7.94
N ARG A 30 7.04 -6.51 -6.97
CA ARG A 30 5.60 -6.73 -7.16
C ARG A 30 4.86 -5.39 -7.08
N PRO A 31 4.10 -4.99 -8.11
CA PRO A 31 3.40 -3.71 -8.10
C PRO A 31 2.15 -3.75 -7.21
N GLY A 32 1.93 -2.68 -6.47
CA GLY A 32 0.72 -2.43 -5.68
C GLY A 32 -0.41 -1.74 -6.46
N ILE A 33 -0.16 -1.36 -7.72
CA ILE A 33 -1.15 -0.71 -8.57
C ILE A 33 -2.05 -1.75 -9.22
N ARG A 34 -3.35 -1.54 -9.17
CA ARG A 34 -4.38 -2.40 -9.75
C ARG A 34 -5.45 -1.57 -10.47
N PHE A 35 -6.27 -2.24 -11.27
CA PHE A 35 -7.47 -1.64 -11.85
C PHE A 35 -8.44 -1.22 -10.73
N ASN A 36 -9.01 -0.02 -10.88
CA ASN A 36 -9.99 0.54 -9.96
C ASN A 36 -11.36 0.61 -10.65
N PRO A 37 -12.30 -0.29 -10.31
CA PRO A 37 -13.62 -0.31 -10.95
C PRO A 37 -14.42 0.96 -10.66
N GLU A 38 -14.31 1.56 -9.47
CA GLU A 38 -14.99 2.81 -9.12
C GLU A 38 -14.58 3.95 -10.07
N TYR A 39 -13.27 4.03 -10.38
CA TYR A 39 -12.78 5.06 -11.30
C TYR A 39 -13.29 4.85 -12.73
N ALA A 40 -13.41 3.60 -13.16
CA ALA A 40 -13.99 3.27 -14.46
C ALA A 40 -15.49 3.61 -14.51
N GLU A 41 -16.25 3.27 -13.45
CA GLU A 41 -17.68 3.58 -13.32
C GLU A 41 -17.95 5.09 -13.30
N MET A 42 -17.07 5.87 -12.66
CA MET A 42 -17.13 7.33 -12.65
C MET A 42 -16.72 7.97 -14.00
N GLY A 43 -16.30 7.18 -15.00
CA GLY A 43 -15.86 7.68 -16.30
C GLY A 43 -14.53 8.43 -16.26
N LEU A 44 -13.68 8.17 -15.26
CA LEU A 44 -12.38 8.84 -15.15
C LEU A 44 -11.41 8.31 -16.19
N ARG A 45 -10.50 9.19 -16.64
CA ARG A 45 -9.44 8.83 -17.60
C ARG A 45 -8.45 7.82 -17.02
N SER A 46 -8.05 7.99 -15.76
CA SER A 46 -7.21 7.01 -15.05
C SER A 46 -8.09 6.00 -14.36
N GLN A 47 -7.89 4.71 -14.66
CA GLN A 47 -8.68 3.60 -14.13
C GLN A 47 -7.83 2.66 -13.26
N VAL A 48 -6.72 3.15 -12.74
CA VAL A 48 -5.80 2.40 -11.89
C VAL A 48 -5.45 3.18 -10.63
N SER A 49 -5.24 2.47 -9.53
CA SER A 49 -4.82 3.06 -8.25
C SER A 49 -4.01 2.07 -7.41
N GLY A 50 -3.22 2.60 -6.48
CA GLY A 50 -2.60 1.84 -5.41
C GLY A 50 -3.55 1.73 -4.22
N SER A 51 -4.60 0.94 -4.36
CA SER A 51 -5.60 0.78 -3.30
C SER A 51 -5.07 -0.09 -2.16
N ILE A 52 -5.54 0.18 -0.95
CA ILE A 52 -5.22 -0.62 0.23
C ILE A 52 -6.30 -1.70 0.37
N ASP A 53 -5.87 -2.95 0.54
CA ASP A 53 -6.75 -4.07 0.87
C ASP A 53 -6.74 -4.30 2.38
N LEU A 54 -7.60 -3.58 3.10
CA LEU A 54 -7.76 -3.73 4.55
C LEU A 54 -9.10 -4.43 4.84
N PRO A 55 -9.12 -5.42 5.76
CA PRO A 55 -10.38 -5.95 6.24
C PRO A 55 -11.19 -4.85 6.93
N SER A 56 -12.50 -4.82 6.69
CA SER A 56 -13.40 -3.89 7.37
C SER A 56 -13.31 -4.11 8.88
N LYS A 57 -13.10 -3.04 9.65
CA LYS A 57 -13.27 -3.11 11.10
C LYS A 57 -14.77 -3.25 11.39
N SER A 58 -15.16 -4.33 12.07
CA SER A 58 -16.49 -4.48 12.67
C SER A 58 -16.71 -3.45 13.78
#